data_AF-W1YKX5-F1
#
_entry.id   AF-W1YKX5-F1
#
_cell.length_a   1.000
_cell.length_b   1.000
_cell.length_c   1.000
_cell.angle_alpha   90.00
_cell.angle_beta   90.00
_cell.angle_gamma   90.00
#
_symmetry.space_group_name_H-M   'P 1'
#
loop_
_entity.id
_entity.type
_entity.pdbx_description
1 polymer ?
#
loop_
_entity_poly.entity_id
_entity_poly.type
_entity_poly.pdbx_seq_one_letter_code
_entity_poly.pdbx_strand_id
1 'polypeptide(L)'
;KKQMDDAISKATGDATHEFGGDDTTVVSRKHGEQLNIKGGASTAAADLTDGNIAVLGDATTGTLNLKLAKALTGLTSATYTDAAGNTT
;
A
#
# COMPACT_ATOMS: atom_id res chain seq x y z
N LYS A 1 31.19 25.15 -10.86
CA LYS A 1 29.83 25.56 -10.42
C LYS A 1 28.73 24.86 -11.22
N LYS A 2 28.67 25.00 -12.56
CA LYS A 2 27.67 24.31 -13.41
C LYS A 2 27.57 22.79 -13.19
N GLN A 3 28.70 22.09 -13.07
CA GLN A 3 28.69 20.63 -12.82
C GLN A 3 28.04 20.24 -11.48
N MET A 4 28.14 21.09 -10.47
CA MET A 4 27.52 20.86 -9.16
C MET A 4 26.02 21.14 -9.22
N ASP A 5 25.63 22.24 -9.87
CA ASP A 5 24.23 22.59 -10.10
C ASP A 5 23.52 21.48 -10.92
N ASP A 6 24.17 20.97 -11.96
CA ASP A 6 23.67 19.86 -12.79
C ASP A 6 23.58 18.54 -11.98
N ALA A 7 24.55 18.25 -11.12
CA ALA A 7 24.54 17.05 -10.28
C ALA A 7 23.41 17.08 -9.24
N ILE A 8 23.15 18.23 -8.62
CA ILE A 8 22.04 18.42 -7.69
C ILE A 8 20.71 18.22 -8.42
N SER A 9 20.55 18.82 -9.60
CA SER A 9 19.32 18.68 -10.39
C SER A 9 19.03 17.23 -10.78
N LYS A 10 20.06 16.45 -11.13
CA LYS A 10 19.89 15.02 -11.41
C LYS A 10 19.50 14.24 -10.16
N ALA A 11 20.16 14.52 -9.03
CA ALA A 11 19.93 13.82 -7.78
C ALA A 11 18.54 14.07 -7.17
N THR A 12 17.91 15.22 -7.45
CA THR A 12 16.61 15.58 -6.86
C THR A 12 15.46 15.67 -7.87
N GLY A 13 15.73 16.00 -9.14
CA GLY A 13 14.72 16.15 -10.18
C GLY A 13 14.57 14.94 -11.11
N ASP A 14 15.66 14.21 -11.33
CA ASP A 14 15.68 13.05 -12.25
C ASP A 14 15.68 11.72 -11.49
N ALA A 15 16.17 11.69 -10.26
CA ALA A 15 16.13 10.49 -9.42
C ALA A 15 14.69 10.07 -9.12
N THR A 16 14.44 8.78 -9.25
CA THR A 16 13.17 8.14 -8.98
C THR A 16 13.32 7.05 -7.92
N HIS A 17 12.21 6.77 -7.24
CA HIS A 17 12.00 5.62 -6.39
C HIS A 17 11.07 4.66 -7.13
N GLU A 18 11.51 3.41 -7.27
CA GLU A 18 10.78 2.37 -7.98
C GLU A 18 10.13 1.41 -6.97
N PHE A 19 8.81 1.28 -7.00
CA PHE A 19 8.03 0.41 -6.13
C PHE A 19 7.39 -0.70 -6.96
N GLY A 20 7.88 -1.93 -6.82
CA GLY A 20 7.32 -3.10 -7.50
C GLY A 20 6.04 -3.59 -6.84
N GLY A 21 5.06 -4.00 -7.65
CA GLY A 21 3.92 -4.80 -7.21
C GLY A 21 4.24 -6.30 -7.20
N ASP A 22 3.25 -7.10 -6.78
CA ASP A 22 3.30 -8.56 -6.90
C ASP A 22 3.17 -9.03 -8.37
N ASP A 23 2.73 -8.14 -9.26
CA ASP A 23 2.77 -8.33 -10.71
C ASP A 23 4.08 -7.77 -11.30
N THR A 24 4.15 -7.64 -12.62
CA THR A 24 5.32 -7.05 -13.29
C THR A 24 5.29 -5.52 -13.30
N THR A 25 4.32 -4.88 -12.66
CA THR A 25 4.15 -3.43 -12.70
C THR A 25 5.09 -2.75 -11.71
N VAL A 26 5.75 -1.69 -12.17
CA VAL A 26 6.60 -0.82 -11.35
C VAL A 26 6.00 0.57 -11.30
N VAL A 27 5.78 1.09 -10.09
CA VAL A 27 5.35 2.46 -9.87
C VAL A 27 6.58 3.32 -9.57
N SER A 28 6.92 4.21 -10.50
CA SER A 28 8.02 5.16 -10.38
C SER A 28 7.52 6.49 -9.80
N ARG A 29 8.18 7.01 -8.76
CA ARG A 29 7.91 8.33 -8.16
C ARG A 29 9.19 9.14 -8.05
N LYS A 30 9.19 10.40 -8.48
CA LYS A 30 10.31 11.32 -8.27
C LYS A 30 10.42 11.76 -6.81
N HIS A 31 11.49 12.46 -6.47
CA HIS A 31 11.57 13.11 -5.16
C HIS A 31 10.42 14.13 -4.98
N GLY A 32 9.83 14.17 -3.78
CA GLY A 32 8.70 15.06 -3.45
C GLY A 32 7.33 14.60 -3.95
N GLU A 33 7.30 13.51 -4.72
CA GLU A 33 6.08 12.93 -5.23
C GLU A 33 5.49 11.88 -4.28
N GLN A 34 4.18 11.94 -4.01
CA GLN A 34 3.52 11.01 -3.08
C GLN A 34 3.24 9.65 -3.73
N LEU A 35 3.69 8.55 -3.10
CA LEU A 35 3.18 7.20 -3.38
C LEU A 35 1.86 7.00 -2.62
N ASN A 36 0.80 6.60 -3.32
CA ASN A 36 -0.49 6.30 -2.71
C ASN A 36 -0.69 4.78 -2.63
N ILE A 37 -0.84 4.25 -1.42
CA ILE A 37 -1.20 2.86 -1.18
C ILE A 37 -2.63 2.85 -0.64
N LYS A 38 -3.55 2.28 -1.41
CA LYS A 38 -4.97 2.27 -1.09
C LYS A 38 -5.46 0.84 -1.01
N GLY A 39 -6.10 0.52 0.11
CA GLY A 39 -6.97 -0.64 0.20
C GLY A 39 -8.35 -0.31 -0.37
N GLY A 40 -9.12 -1.33 -0.73
CA GLY A 40 -10.49 -1.14 -1.21
C GLY A 40 -11.44 -0.59 -0.14
N ALA A 41 -11.25 -1.01 1.14
CA ALA A 41 -12.13 -0.74 2.30
C ALA A 41 -12.27 0.74 2.68
N SER A 42 -13.47 1.11 3.16
CA SER A 42 -13.71 2.37 3.87
C SER A 42 -12.66 2.62 4.95
N THR A 43 -12.26 3.89 5.15
CA THR A 43 -11.29 4.28 6.18
C THR A 43 -11.94 4.56 7.55
N ALA A 44 -13.26 4.40 7.68
CA ALA A 44 -13.95 4.51 8.96
C ALA A 44 -13.73 3.25 9.80
N ALA A 45 -13.07 3.40 10.96
CA ALA A 45 -12.61 2.27 11.77
C ALA A 45 -13.73 1.32 12.26
N ALA A 46 -14.98 1.81 12.35
CA ALA A 46 -16.14 1.03 12.80
C ALA A 46 -16.76 0.17 11.68
N ASP A 47 -16.63 0.60 10.41
CA ASP A 47 -17.49 0.16 9.31
C ASP A 47 -16.69 -0.22 8.06
N LEU A 48 -15.59 -0.97 8.20
CA LEU A 48 -14.81 -1.47 7.05
C LEU A 48 -15.71 -2.28 6.09
N THR A 49 -16.33 -1.56 5.16
CA THR A 49 -17.23 -2.00 4.10
C THR A 49 -16.95 -1.14 2.87
N ASP A 50 -17.20 -1.70 1.69
CA ASP A 50 -16.60 -1.49 0.36
C ASP A 50 -15.16 -2.00 0.22
N GLY A 51 -14.94 -3.29 -0.06
CA GLY A 51 -13.60 -3.90 -0.13
C GLY A 51 -13.12 -4.44 1.23
N ASN A 52 -12.08 -5.29 1.22
CA ASN A 52 -11.71 -6.08 2.41
C ASN A 52 -10.46 -5.59 3.17
N ILE A 53 -9.66 -4.69 2.58
CA ILE A 53 -8.44 -4.14 3.20
C ILE A 53 -8.55 -2.61 3.24
N ALA A 54 -8.28 -2.01 4.39
CA ALA A 54 -8.05 -0.56 4.55
C ALA A 54 -6.58 -0.29 4.80
N VAL A 55 -6.09 0.85 4.31
CA VAL A 55 -4.75 1.37 4.56
C VAL A 55 -4.90 2.72 5.25
N LEU A 56 -4.48 2.81 6.51
CA LEU A 56 -4.59 4.02 7.32
C LEU A 56 -3.20 4.54 7.69
N GLY A 57 -2.90 5.78 7.31
CA GLY A 57 -1.68 6.44 7.76
C GLY A 57 -1.77 6.85 9.23
N ASP A 58 -0.72 6.54 10.01
CA ASP A 58 -0.51 7.06 11.34
C ASP A 58 0.75 7.95 11.33
N ALA A 59 0.53 9.26 11.31
CA ALA A 59 1.60 10.25 11.29
C ALA A 59 2.40 10.31 12.60
N THR A 60 1.86 9.81 13.72
CA THR A 60 2.55 9.80 15.01
C THR A 60 3.69 8.78 15.00
N THR A 61 3.42 7.62 14.42
CA THR A 61 4.39 6.51 14.31
C THR A 61 5.10 6.47 12.96
N GLY A 62 4.63 7.23 11.96
CA GLY A 62 5.14 7.21 10.60
C GLY A 62 4.79 5.92 9.84
N THR A 63 3.72 5.22 10.24
CA THR A 63 3.36 3.90 9.70
C THR A 63 2.13 3.96 8.79
N LEU A 64 2.02 2.97 7.91
CA LEU A 64 0.78 2.62 7.22
C LEU A 64 0.20 1.36 7.88
N ASN A 65 -0.94 1.50 8.55
CA ASN A 65 -1.66 0.39 9.16
C ASN A 65 -2.57 -0.28 8.14
N LEU A 66 -2.28 -1.53 7.81
CA LEU A 66 -3.11 -2.36 6.94
C LEU A 66 -4.10 -3.16 7.80
N LYS A 67 -5.39 -3.00 7.56
CA LYS A 67 -6.45 -3.63 8.36
C LYS A 67 -7.44 -4.37 7.48
N LEU A 68 -7.82 -5.58 7.92
CA LEU A 68 -8.89 -6.36 7.30
C LEU A 68 -10.26 -5.89 7.80
N ALA A 69 -11.26 -5.95 6.91
CA ALA A 69 -12.66 -5.75 7.25
C ALA A 69 -13.15 -6.78 8.27
N LYS A 70 -14.06 -6.35 9.15
CA LYS A 70 -14.63 -7.23 10.19
C LYS A 70 -15.51 -8.33 9.60
N ALA A 71 -16.21 -8.03 8.51
CA ALA A 71 -16.91 -9.00 7.69
C ALA A 71 -16.30 -8.95 6.29
N LEU A 72 -15.73 -10.07 5.84
CA LEU A 72 -15.19 -10.18 4.49
C LEU A 72 -16.33 -10.50 3.53
N THR A 73 -16.47 -9.68 2.48
CA THR A 73 -17.54 -9.84 1.47
C THR A 73 -16.95 -9.90 0.08
N GLY A 74 -17.72 -10.38 -0.90
CA GLY A 74 -17.30 -10.45 -2.30
C GLY A 74 -16.17 -11.45 -2.60
N LEU A 75 -15.99 -12.47 -1.75
CA LEU A 75 -14.99 -13.52 -1.96
C LEU A 75 -15.55 -14.65 -2.84
N THR A 76 -14.74 -15.17 -3.77
CA THR A 76 -15.06 -16.40 -4.51
C THR A 76 -14.89 -17.65 -3.66
N SER A 77 -13.88 -17.65 -2.79
CA SER A 77 -13.59 -18.75 -1.87
C SER A 77 -12.79 -18.25 -0.67
N ALA A 78 -12.95 -18.94 0.45
CA ALA A 78 -12.04 -18.91 1.58
C ALA A 78 -11.82 -20.36 2.02
N THR A 79 -10.66 -20.65 2.62
CA THR A 79 -10.36 -21.98 3.17
C THR A 79 -9.95 -21.82 4.61
N TYR A 80 -10.68 -22.50 5.49
CA TYR A 80 -10.42 -22.52 6.93
C TYR A 80 -10.02 -23.93 7.31
N THR A 81 -8.88 -24.06 8.00
CA THR A 81 -8.43 -25.34 8.55
C THR A 81 -8.63 -25.35 10.05
N ASP A 82 -9.36 -26.33 10.58
CA ASP A 82 -9.50 -26.50 12.03
C ASP A 82 -8.28 -27.22 12.65
N ALA A 83 -8.25 -27.32 13.98
CA ALA A 83 -7.16 -27.99 14.70
C ALA A 83 -7.06 -29.51 14.41
N ALA A 84 -8.12 -30.11 13.88
CA ALA A 84 -8.16 -31.51 13.47
C ALA A 84 -7.72 -31.70 12.01
N GLY A 85 -7.49 -30.62 11.26
CA GLY A 85 -7.04 -30.64 9.87
C GLY A 85 -8.17 -30.65 8.83
N ASN A 86 -9.43 -30.48 9.22
CA ASN A 86 -10.55 -30.39 8.28
C ASN A 86 -10.56 -29.02 7.60
N THR A 87 -10.92 -28.97 6.31
CA THR A 87 -11.01 -27.73 5.52
C THR A 87 -12.45 -27.39 5.15
N THR A 88 -12.87 -26.13 5.33
CA THR A 88 -14.18 -25.59 4.88
C THR A 88 -14.01 -24.29 4.12
#